data_AF-A0A5C6JV14-F1
#
_entry.id   AF-A0A5C6JV14-F1
#
_cell.length_a   1.000
_cell.length_b   1.000
_cell.length_c   1.000
_cell.angle_alpha   90.00
_cell.angle_beta   90.00
_cell.angle_gamma   90.00
#
_symmetry.space_group_name_H-M   'P 1'
#
loop_
_entity.id
_entity.type
_entity.pdbx_description
1 polymer ?
#
loop_
_entity_poly.entity_id
_entity_poly.type
_entity_poly.pdbx_seq_one_letter_code
_entity_poly.pdbx_strand_id
1 'polypeptide(L)'
;ATTAAVAAQLTQSARLARGLTAAVLGAAFVLRAAGDSASSDGSSVLTWLSPLGWLENLRAFAGERWWVLGLFAAAVLVQGAVAYALAARRDFGMSFLPTRPGPATGRLGGAGALAWRLQRGSVLGWGAGLFVAGVVYGAVATGAADLVRGNDQARELFRRMGGQAALDDALLAALTGMLGLVAALYIVQSVLRLNGEEGSGRAEPVLAGAVGRLRWAAGHLLIAFGGSVLLMLLTGLGFAAGYGKDPGVLLAACLVQLPAIWVIGGIAVLLHGVLPRGASAAWGVAGAVLLLGWVGPALKAPRALLDLSPFAHLPKLPGGPVHWPPLLLLTGLAALLVAA
;
A
#
# COMPACT_ATOMS: atom_id res chain seq x y z
N ALA A 1 -13.94 -10.44 -5.01
CA ALA A 1 -13.54 -11.74 -5.58
C ALA A 1 -14.09 -11.95 -7.00
N THR A 2 -15.41 -11.83 -7.21
CA THR A 2 -16.07 -12.01 -8.51
C THR A 2 -15.55 -11.09 -9.62
N THR A 3 -15.28 -9.83 -9.31
CA THR A 3 -14.64 -8.90 -10.26
C THR A 3 -13.26 -9.40 -10.73
N ALA A 4 -12.48 -9.97 -9.81
CA ALA A 4 -11.19 -10.56 -10.14
C ALA A 4 -11.34 -11.82 -11.00
N ALA A 5 -12.39 -12.61 -10.76
CA ALA A 5 -12.72 -13.77 -11.60
C ALA A 5 -13.05 -13.35 -13.04
N VAL A 6 -13.82 -12.28 -13.23
CA VAL A 6 -14.06 -11.69 -14.57
C VAL A 6 -12.76 -11.21 -15.20
N ALA A 7 -11.96 -10.42 -14.47
CA ALA A 7 -10.69 -9.89 -14.97
C ALA A 7 -9.70 -11.01 -15.36
N ALA A 8 -9.70 -12.14 -14.63
CA ALA A 8 -8.87 -13.30 -14.93
C ALA A 8 -9.25 -14.03 -16.23
N GLN A 9 -10.49 -13.89 -16.71
CA GLN A 9 -10.88 -14.42 -18.03
C GLN A 9 -10.34 -13.55 -19.17
N LEU A 10 -10.25 -12.23 -18.94
CA LEU A 10 -9.86 -11.27 -19.97
C LEU A 10 -8.37 -11.32 -20.32
N THR A 11 -7.50 -11.81 -19.44
CA THR A 11 -6.05 -11.80 -19.66
C THR A 11 -5.37 -13.07 -19.15
N GLN A 12 -4.35 -13.53 -19.88
CA GLN A 12 -3.46 -14.60 -19.42
C GLN A 12 -2.57 -14.19 -18.23
N SER A 13 -2.39 -12.89 -17.98
CA SER A 13 -1.48 -12.42 -16.94
C SER A 13 -2.21 -12.18 -15.62
N ALA A 14 -1.89 -12.99 -14.60
CA ALA A 14 -2.35 -12.76 -13.23
C ALA A 14 -2.01 -11.35 -12.69
N ARG A 15 -0.97 -10.71 -13.23
CA ARG A 15 -0.63 -9.32 -12.91
C ARG A 15 -1.64 -8.35 -13.50
N LEU A 16 -1.96 -8.49 -14.79
CA LEU A 16 -2.94 -7.63 -15.45
C LEU A 16 -4.33 -7.81 -14.84
N ALA A 17 -4.73 -9.05 -14.51
CA ALA A 17 -5.99 -9.32 -13.84
C ALA A 17 -6.09 -8.61 -12.48
N ARG A 18 -5.04 -8.67 -11.66
CA ARG A 18 -4.96 -7.91 -10.39
C ARG A 18 -5.00 -6.41 -10.62
N GLY A 19 -4.27 -5.90 -11.61
CA GLY A 19 -4.27 -4.48 -11.98
C GLY A 19 -5.65 -3.98 -12.42
N LEU A 20 -6.35 -4.73 -13.28
CA LEU A 20 -7.72 -4.41 -13.70
C LEU A 20 -8.69 -4.43 -12.52
N THR A 21 -8.59 -5.43 -11.64
CA THR A 21 -9.41 -5.50 -10.42
C THR A 21 -9.18 -4.29 -9.53
N ALA A 22 -7.91 -3.92 -9.31
CA ALA A 22 -7.55 -2.74 -8.53
C ALA A 22 -8.05 -1.45 -9.17
N ALA A 23 -7.98 -1.33 -10.51
CA ALA A 23 -8.50 -0.17 -11.24
C ALA A 23 -10.02 -0.03 -11.09
N VAL A 24 -10.78 -1.13 -11.14
CA VAL A 24 -12.23 -1.13 -10.90
C VAL A 24 -12.55 -0.68 -9.48
N LEU A 25 -11.81 -1.16 -8.48
CA LEU A 25 -11.98 -0.72 -7.09
C LEU A 25 -11.63 0.76 -6.91
N GLY A 26 -10.55 1.23 -7.55
CA GLY A 26 -10.17 2.64 -7.56
C GLY A 26 -11.24 3.53 -8.21
N ALA A 27 -11.79 3.11 -9.35
CA ALA A 27 -12.89 3.82 -10.01
C ALA A 27 -14.15 3.85 -9.13
N ALA A 28 -14.49 2.74 -8.47
CA ALA A 28 -15.58 2.70 -7.50
C ALA A 28 -15.35 3.68 -6.34
N PHE A 29 -14.12 3.81 -5.85
CA PHE A 29 -13.78 4.78 -4.81
C PHE A 29 -13.96 6.23 -5.28
N VAL A 30 -13.48 6.57 -6.48
CA VAL A 30 -13.64 7.91 -7.06
C VAL A 30 -15.12 8.24 -7.29
N LEU A 31 -15.92 7.30 -7.81
CA LEU A 31 -17.36 7.48 -7.97
C LEU A 31 -18.04 7.74 -6.62
N ARG A 32 -17.63 7.03 -5.57
CA ARG A 32 -18.13 7.28 -4.22
C ARG A 32 -17.77 8.69 -3.75
N ALA A 33 -16.49 9.06 -3.81
CA ALA A 33 -16.03 10.38 -3.36
C ALA A 33 -16.74 11.55 -4.10
N ALA A 34 -16.98 11.39 -5.40
CA ALA A 34 -17.76 12.36 -6.19
C ALA A 34 -19.23 12.42 -5.74
N GLY A 35 -19.82 11.27 -5.39
CA GLY A 35 -21.17 11.20 -4.83
C GLY A 35 -21.30 11.84 -3.45
N ASP A 36 -20.33 11.58 -2.57
CA ASP A 36 -20.27 12.14 -1.21
C ASP A 36 -20.12 13.68 -1.25
N SER A 37 -19.42 14.19 -2.26
CA SER A 37 -19.28 15.64 -2.48
C SER A 37 -20.56 16.30 -3.01
N ALA A 38 -21.46 15.55 -3.64
CA ALA A 38 -22.67 16.07 -4.28
C ALA A 38 -23.88 16.08 -3.33
N SER A 39 -23.96 15.13 -2.40
CA SER A 39 -25.08 15.03 -1.45
C SER A 39 -24.63 14.42 -0.13
N SER A 40 -24.96 15.07 0.99
CA SER A 40 -24.68 14.56 2.35
C SER A 40 -25.51 13.34 2.74
N ASP A 41 -26.65 13.13 2.10
CA ASP A 41 -27.65 12.15 2.56
C ASP A 41 -27.47 10.76 1.92
N GLY A 42 -26.46 10.61 1.05
CA GLY A 42 -26.15 9.38 0.33
C GLY A 42 -27.11 9.04 -0.81
N SER A 43 -27.92 10.01 -1.25
CA SER A 43 -28.89 9.85 -2.36
C SER A 43 -28.27 9.97 -3.75
N SER A 44 -27.04 10.47 -3.85
CA SER A 44 -26.37 10.67 -5.14
C SER A 44 -26.29 9.38 -5.96
N VAL A 45 -26.67 9.46 -7.23
CA VAL A 45 -26.57 8.36 -8.20
C VAL A 45 -25.14 7.81 -8.28
N LEU A 46 -24.13 8.69 -8.11
CA LEU A 46 -22.72 8.29 -8.15
C LEU A 46 -22.33 7.41 -6.95
N THR A 47 -22.88 7.69 -5.76
CA THR A 47 -22.72 6.84 -4.57
C THR A 47 -23.38 5.48 -4.78
N TRP A 48 -24.54 5.43 -5.45
CA TRP A 48 -25.26 4.18 -5.75
C TRP A 48 -24.65 3.35 -6.88
N LEU A 49 -23.89 3.95 -7.79
CA LEU A 49 -23.13 3.21 -8.81
C LEU A 49 -21.88 2.52 -8.23
N SER A 50 -21.43 2.97 -7.05
CA SER A 50 -20.27 2.40 -6.38
C SER A 50 -20.68 1.31 -5.38
N PRO A 51 -20.14 0.08 -5.49
CA PRO A 51 -20.34 -0.92 -4.44
C PRO A 51 -19.74 -0.50 -3.09
N LEU A 52 -18.81 0.47 -3.08
CA LEU A 52 -18.30 1.07 -1.83
C LEU A 52 -19.33 2.02 -1.20
N GLY A 53 -20.12 2.72 -2.01
CA GLY A 53 -21.20 3.58 -1.52
C GLY A 53 -22.40 2.81 -0.95
N TRP A 54 -22.56 1.54 -1.34
CA TRP A 54 -23.56 0.64 -0.73
C TRP A 54 -23.23 0.34 0.73
N LEU A 55 -21.95 0.23 1.10
CA LEU A 55 -21.53 -0.04 2.47
C LEU A 55 -22.00 1.07 3.42
N GLU A 56 -21.89 2.32 2.98
CA GLU A 56 -22.35 3.49 3.71
C GLU A 56 -23.89 3.57 3.75
N ASN A 57 -24.54 3.27 2.63
CA ASN A 57 -26.00 3.23 2.53
C ASN A 57 -26.65 2.08 3.32
N LEU A 58 -25.91 1.08 3.78
CA LEU A 58 -26.41 0.07 4.70
C LEU A 58 -26.86 0.70 6.03
N ARG A 59 -26.25 1.83 6.43
CA ARG A 59 -26.58 2.62 7.63
C ARG A 59 -26.62 1.78 8.91
N ALA A 60 -25.55 1.04 9.16
CA ALA A 60 -25.41 0.25 10.39
C ALA A 60 -25.58 1.17 11.61
N PHE A 61 -26.53 0.85 12.49
CA PHE A 61 -26.87 1.63 13.70
C PHE A 61 -27.49 3.01 13.43
N ALA A 62 -27.98 3.28 12.21
CA ALA A 62 -28.55 4.57 11.82
C ALA A 62 -29.75 4.43 10.86
N GLY A 63 -30.69 3.52 11.17
CA GLY A 63 -31.85 3.23 10.32
C GLY A 63 -31.47 2.30 9.17
N GLU A 64 -31.27 1.03 9.51
CA GLU A 64 -30.64 0.02 8.67
C GLU A 64 -31.42 -0.24 7.38
N ARG A 65 -30.71 -0.21 6.25
CA ARG A 65 -31.27 -0.53 4.94
C ARG A 65 -30.85 -1.93 4.51
N TRP A 66 -31.43 -2.94 5.16
CA TRP A 66 -31.09 -4.36 4.92
C TRP A 66 -31.21 -4.81 3.47
N TRP A 67 -32.11 -4.19 2.69
CA TRP A 67 -32.26 -4.50 1.26
C TRP A 67 -30.99 -4.22 0.44
N VAL A 68 -30.08 -3.35 0.92
CA VAL A 68 -28.78 -3.08 0.28
C VAL A 68 -27.89 -4.33 0.25
N LEU A 69 -28.05 -5.26 1.20
CA LEU A 69 -27.38 -6.57 1.13
C LEU A 69 -27.81 -7.36 -0.11
N GLY A 70 -29.04 -7.17 -0.57
CA GLY A 70 -29.54 -7.72 -1.83
C GLY A 70 -28.76 -7.21 -3.05
N LEU A 71 -28.32 -5.94 -3.04
CA LEU A 71 -27.47 -5.40 -4.11
C LEU A 71 -26.10 -6.07 -4.15
N PHE A 72 -25.47 -6.29 -2.98
CA PHE A 72 -24.22 -7.03 -2.90
C PHE A 72 -24.38 -8.47 -3.41
N ALA A 73 -25.43 -9.17 -2.97
CA ALA A 73 -25.73 -10.52 -3.43
C ALA A 73 -25.96 -10.57 -4.94
N ALA A 74 -26.77 -9.65 -5.47
CA ALA A 74 -27.04 -9.55 -6.91
C ALA A 74 -25.75 -9.26 -7.71
N ALA A 75 -24.91 -8.32 -7.26
CA ALA A 75 -23.65 -8.01 -7.92
C ALA A 75 -22.68 -9.20 -7.94
N VAL A 76 -22.60 -9.95 -6.84
CA VAL A 76 -21.81 -11.19 -6.76
C VAL A 76 -22.35 -12.24 -7.74
N LEU A 77 -23.67 -12.47 -7.76
CA LEU A 77 -24.30 -13.45 -8.66
C LEU A 77 -24.11 -13.08 -10.13
N VAL A 78 -24.37 -11.82 -10.50
CA VAL A 78 -24.22 -11.33 -11.88
C VAL A 78 -22.76 -11.41 -12.34
N GLN A 79 -21.82 -10.88 -11.54
CA GLN A 79 -20.41 -10.95 -11.91
C GLN A 79 -19.88 -12.40 -11.94
N GLY A 80 -20.36 -13.25 -11.04
CA GLY A 80 -20.07 -14.67 -11.04
C GLY A 80 -20.56 -15.35 -12.32
N ALA A 81 -21.82 -15.14 -12.69
CA ALA A 81 -22.41 -15.67 -13.93
C ALA A 81 -21.64 -15.19 -15.17
N VAL A 82 -21.25 -13.91 -15.22
CA VAL A 82 -20.41 -13.36 -16.29
C VAL A 82 -19.04 -14.06 -16.32
N ALA A 83 -18.39 -14.25 -15.17
CA ALA A 83 -17.11 -14.94 -15.11
C ALA A 83 -17.20 -16.39 -15.61
N TYR A 84 -18.25 -17.14 -15.23
CA TYR A 84 -18.48 -18.50 -15.71
C TYR A 84 -18.82 -18.55 -17.21
N ALA A 85 -19.65 -17.62 -17.70
CA ALA A 85 -19.97 -17.53 -19.12
C ALA A 85 -18.75 -17.21 -19.99
N LEU A 86 -17.86 -16.33 -19.50
CA LEU A 86 -16.59 -16.05 -20.15
C LEU A 86 -15.65 -17.26 -20.10
N ALA A 87 -15.58 -17.95 -18.95
CA ALA A 87 -14.76 -19.16 -18.80
C ALA A 87 -15.21 -20.28 -19.75
N ALA A 88 -16.52 -20.47 -19.93
CA ALA A 88 -17.09 -21.48 -20.83
C ALA A 88 -16.80 -21.20 -22.31
N ARG A 89 -16.50 -19.96 -22.68
CA ARG A 89 -16.17 -19.54 -24.05
C ARG A 89 -14.66 -19.40 -24.30
N ARG A 90 -13.83 -19.53 -23.25
CA ARG A 90 -12.40 -19.30 -23.32
C ARG A 90 -11.67 -20.63 -23.46
N ASP A 91 -11.03 -20.83 -24.61
CA ASP A 91 -10.19 -22.00 -24.83
C ASP A 91 -8.98 -22.01 -23.88
N PHE A 92 -8.48 -23.23 -23.59
CA PHE A 92 -7.34 -23.41 -22.71
C PHE A 92 -6.11 -22.67 -23.23
N GLY A 93 -5.50 -21.89 -22.34
CA GLY A 93 -4.32 -21.08 -22.67
C GLY A 93 -4.64 -19.82 -23.47
N MET A 94 -5.90 -19.50 -23.80
CA MET A 94 -6.28 -18.28 -24.50
C MET A 94 -6.78 -17.18 -23.54
N SER A 95 -6.84 -15.94 -24.01
CA SER A 95 -7.53 -14.83 -23.33
C SER A 95 -8.28 -13.95 -24.31
N PHE A 96 -9.34 -13.29 -23.85
CA PHE A 96 -10.14 -12.39 -24.69
C PHE A 96 -9.37 -11.13 -25.10
N LEU A 97 -8.39 -10.68 -24.31
CA LEU A 97 -7.45 -9.65 -24.72
C LEU A 97 -6.22 -10.28 -25.37
N PRO A 98 -5.79 -9.78 -26.54
CA PRO A 98 -4.64 -10.32 -27.24
C PRO A 98 -3.34 -10.09 -26.46
N THR A 99 -2.55 -11.15 -26.32
CA THR A 99 -1.20 -11.07 -25.75
C THR A 99 -0.27 -10.43 -26.77
N ARG A 100 0.25 -9.24 -26.47
CA ARG A 100 1.22 -8.58 -27.37
C ARG A 100 2.56 -9.30 -27.27
N PRO A 101 3.15 -9.81 -28.37
CA PRO A 101 4.41 -10.58 -28.34
C PRO A 101 5.62 -9.75 -27.89
N GLY A 102 5.47 -8.43 -27.71
CA GLY A 102 6.57 -7.52 -27.41
C GLY A 102 7.38 -7.20 -28.67
N PRO A 103 8.32 -6.26 -28.59
CA PRO A 103 9.18 -5.92 -29.72
C PRO A 103 10.10 -7.10 -30.07
N ALA A 104 10.34 -7.29 -31.37
CA ALA A 104 11.20 -8.37 -31.90
C ALA A 104 12.64 -8.30 -31.36
N THR A 105 13.12 -7.11 -31.02
CA THR A 105 14.40 -6.89 -30.36
C THR A 105 14.20 -6.32 -28.96
N GLY A 106 14.75 -7.00 -27.96
CA GLY A 106 14.74 -6.56 -26.57
C GLY A 106 15.90 -5.62 -26.27
N ARG A 107 15.64 -4.49 -25.59
CA ARG A 107 16.68 -3.54 -25.10
C ARG A 107 17.10 -3.81 -23.65
N LEU A 108 16.91 -5.03 -23.14
CA LEU A 108 17.22 -5.36 -21.75
C LEU A 108 18.71 -5.69 -21.61
N GLY A 109 19.49 -4.73 -21.08
CA GLY A 109 20.95 -4.87 -20.94
C GLY A 109 21.44 -5.66 -19.73
N GLY A 110 20.57 -6.21 -18.89
CA GLY A 110 20.99 -7.01 -17.72
C GLY A 110 19.86 -7.38 -16.77
N ALA A 111 20.23 -8.14 -15.72
CA ALA A 111 19.28 -8.66 -14.73
C ALA A 111 18.52 -7.54 -13.98
N GLY A 112 19.20 -6.44 -13.63
CA GLY A 112 18.55 -5.28 -13.01
C GLY A 112 17.54 -4.58 -13.95
N ALA A 113 17.87 -4.46 -15.24
CA ALA A 113 16.94 -3.89 -16.22
C ALA A 113 15.69 -4.77 -16.41
N LEU A 114 15.87 -6.09 -16.39
CA LEU A 114 14.76 -7.05 -16.40
C LEU A 114 13.90 -6.91 -15.14
N ALA A 115 14.54 -6.88 -13.96
CA ALA A 115 13.85 -6.71 -12.69
C ALA A 115 13.02 -5.40 -12.67
N TRP A 116 13.58 -4.29 -13.19
CA TRP A 116 12.86 -3.02 -13.29
C TRP A 116 11.67 -3.13 -14.22
N ARG A 117 11.83 -3.71 -15.42
CA ARG A 117 10.71 -3.91 -16.35
C ARG A 117 9.59 -4.74 -15.73
N LEU A 118 9.94 -5.69 -14.87
CA LEU A 118 8.99 -6.55 -14.18
C LEU A 118 8.34 -5.90 -12.96
N GLN A 119 8.99 -4.97 -12.27
CA GLN A 119 8.45 -4.34 -11.06
C GLN A 119 7.91 -2.91 -11.29
N ARG A 120 8.28 -2.22 -12.38
CA ARG A 120 7.89 -0.82 -12.64
C ARG A 120 6.39 -0.55 -12.51
N GLY A 121 5.54 -1.46 -12.97
CA GLY A 121 4.09 -1.29 -12.85
C GLY A 121 3.61 -1.33 -11.39
N SER A 122 4.27 -2.13 -10.56
CA SER A 122 4.01 -2.18 -9.12
C SER A 122 4.51 -0.91 -8.44
N VAL A 123 5.74 -0.49 -8.74
CA VAL A 123 6.35 0.75 -8.20
C VAL A 123 5.47 1.96 -8.53
N LEU A 124 5.07 2.10 -9.79
CA LEU A 124 4.24 3.21 -10.24
C LEU A 124 2.82 3.16 -9.64
N GLY A 125 2.22 1.96 -9.57
CA GLY A 125 0.88 1.80 -8.98
C GLY A 125 0.85 2.13 -7.50
N TRP A 126 1.78 1.60 -6.71
CA TRP A 126 1.92 1.92 -5.29
C TRP A 126 2.32 3.38 -5.07
N GLY A 127 3.26 3.90 -5.86
CA GLY A 127 3.71 5.28 -5.79
C GLY A 127 2.58 6.27 -6.05
N ALA A 128 1.76 6.04 -7.10
CA ALA A 128 0.58 6.86 -7.38
C ALA A 128 -0.46 6.76 -6.26
N GLY A 129 -0.74 5.56 -5.74
CA GLY A 129 -1.68 5.36 -4.65
C GLY A 129 -1.26 6.09 -3.36
N LEU A 130 0.00 5.97 -2.98
CA LEU A 130 0.55 6.63 -1.79
C LEU A 130 0.67 8.16 -1.98
N PHE A 131 0.99 8.63 -3.19
CA PHE A 131 0.96 10.06 -3.51
C PHE A 131 -0.44 10.63 -3.33
N VAL A 132 -1.46 10.01 -3.94
CA VAL A 132 -2.86 10.44 -3.82
C VAL A 132 -3.33 10.38 -2.37
N ALA A 133 -3.00 9.30 -1.64
CA ALA A 133 -3.31 9.19 -0.21
C ALA A 133 -2.66 10.33 0.59
N GLY A 134 -1.39 10.65 0.32
CA GLY A 134 -0.70 11.79 0.93
C GLY A 134 -1.41 13.12 0.65
N VAL A 135 -1.85 13.37 -0.59
CA VAL A 135 -2.61 14.58 -0.95
C VAL A 135 -3.92 14.67 -0.15
N VAL A 136 -4.69 13.60 -0.14
CA VAL A 136 -5.98 13.55 0.57
C VAL A 136 -5.76 13.74 2.07
N TYR A 137 -4.83 13.01 2.68
CA TYR A 137 -4.58 13.10 4.11
C TYR A 137 -3.94 14.44 4.53
N GLY A 138 -3.10 15.03 3.68
CA GLY A 138 -2.59 16.39 3.89
C GLY A 138 -3.72 17.42 3.90
N ALA A 139 -4.69 17.31 2.98
CA ALA A 139 -5.87 18.18 2.95
C ALA A 139 -6.83 17.94 4.14
N VAL A 140 -6.89 16.72 4.67
CA VAL A 140 -7.65 16.45 5.90
C VAL A 140 -7.01 17.16 7.10
N ALA A 141 -5.68 17.21 7.18
CA ALA A 141 -4.99 17.93 8.25
C ALA A 141 -5.28 19.45 8.21
N THR A 142 -5.41 20.07 7.04
CA THR A 142 -5.82 21.48 6.93
C THR A 142 -7.28 21.68 7.34
N GLY A 143 -8.19 20.80 6.92
CA GLY A 143 -9.60 20.86 7.30
C GLY A 143 -9.83 20.72 8.82
N ALA A 144 -9.09 19.83 9.48
CA ALA A 144 -9.11 19.70 10.94
C ALA A 144 -8.66 21.00 11.63
N ALA A 145 -7.61 21.63 11.12
CA ALA A 145 -7.11 22.91 11.60
C ALA A 145 -8.13 24.05 11.44
N ASP A 146 -8.94 24.05 10.39
CA ASP A 146 -9.98 25.07 10.15
C ASP A 146 -11.19 24.93 11.07
N LEU A 147 -11.61 23.70 11.38
CA LEU A 147 -12.69 23.45 12.34
C LEU A 147 -12.38 24.00 13.74
N VAL A 148 -11.11 23.94 14.15
CA VAL A 148 -10.64 24.51 15.42
C VAL A 148 -10.67 26.04 15.41
N ARG A 149 -10.42 26.68 14.27
CA ARG A 149 -10.46 28.15 14.16
C ARG A 149 -11.88 28.70 14.34
N GLY A 150 -12.93 27.92 14.12
CA GLY A 150 -14.31 28.38 14.23
C GLY A 150 -14.88 28.47 15.65
N ASN A 151 -14.20 27.96 16.69
CA ASN A 151 -14.76 27.81 18.03
C ASN A 151 -13.79 28.25 19.13
N ASP A 152 -14.11 29.34 19.84
CA ASP A 152 -13.24 29.93 20.87
C ASP A 152 -13.08 29.05 22.11
N GLN A 153 -14.09 28.24 22.45
CA GLN A 153 -14.02 27.29 23.57
C GLN A 153 -13.09 26.11 23.24
N ALA A 154 -13.10 25.67 21.99
CA ALA A 154 -12.16 24.68 21.49
C ALA A 154 -10.72 25.23 21.50
N ARG A 155 -10.50 26.48 21.04
CA ARG A 155 -9.17 27.12 21.04
C ARG A 155 -8.52 27.19 22.43
N GLU A 156 -9.29 27.49 23.47
CA GLU A 156 -8.76 27.55 24.84
C GLU A 156 -8.37 26.16 25.38
N LEU A 157 -9.20 25.14 25.10
CA LEU A 157 -8.85 23.74 25.41
C LEU A 157 -7.60 23.30 24.64
N PHE A 158 -7.45 23.74 23.38
CA PHE A 158 -6.28 23.42 22.56
C PHE A 158 -5.00 24.11 22.99
N ARG A 159 -5.05 25.38 23.45
CA ARG A 159 -3.88 26.04 24.04
C ARG A 159 -3.32 25.26 25.22
N ARG A 160 -4.20 24.71 26.07
CA ARG A 160 -3.80 23.91 27.24
C ARG A 160 -3.16 22.56 26.87
N MET A 161 -3.41 22.04 25.67
CA MET A 161 -2.84 20.78 25.17
C MET A 161 -1.57 20.95 24.30
N GLY A 162 -0.96 22.15 24.28
CA GLY A 162 0.25 22.42 23.48
C GLY A 162 -0.01 23.21 22.19
N GLY A 163 -1.25 23.66 21.96
CA GLY A 163 -1.62 24.49 20.82
C GLY A 163 -1.90 23.71 19.54
N GLN A 164 -2.35 24.43 18.52
CA GLN A 164 -2.80 23.85 17.25
C GLN A 164 -1.66 23.17 16.47
N ALA A 165 -0.46 23.75 16.49
CA ALA A 165 0.71 23.18 15.82
C ALA A 165 1.08 21.78 16.35
N ALA A 166 0.98 21.56 17.67
CA ALA A 166 1.26 20.26 18.27
C ALA A 166 0.27 19.17 17.84
N LEU A 167 -0.99 19.54 17.57
CA LEU A 167 -2.01 18.62 17.08
C LEU A 167 -1.87 18.32 15.60
N ASP A 168 -1.62 19.35 14.79
CA ASP A 168 -1.32 19.18 13.37
C ASP A 168 -0.10 18.26 13.23
N ASP A 169 0.93 18.48 14.06
CA ASP A 169 2.13 17.65 14.08
C ASP A 169 1.84 16.21 14.49
N ALA A 170 1.07 16.00 15.57
CA ALA A 170 0.70 14.66 16.02
C ALA A 170 -0.17 13.91 14.99
N LEU A 171 -1.09 14.61 14.33
CA LEU A 171 -1.93 14.06 13.27
C LEU A 171 -1.10 13.66 12.06
N LEU A 172 -0.22 14.55 11.59
CA LEU A 172 0.69 14.28 10.48
C LEU A 172 1.68 13.15 10.80
N ALA A 173 2.18 13.09 12.03
CA ALA A 173 3.05 11.99 12.49
C ALA A 173 2.30 10.65 12.49
N ALA A 174 1.04 10.62 12.91
CA ALA A 174 0.21 9.43 12.85
C ALA A 174 -0.10 9.01 11.41
N LEU A 175 -0.44 9.95 10.54
CA LEU A 175 -0.78 9.69 9.13
C LEU A 175 0.44 9.24 8.31
N THR A 176 1.61 9.85 8.52
CA THR A 176 2.86 9.42 7.89
C THR A 176 3.30 8.03 8.38
N GLY A 177 3.19 7.75 9.69
CA GLY A 177 3.43 6.41 10.24
C GLY A 177 2.47 5.36 9.67
N MET A 178 1.19 5.71 9.52
CA MET A 178 0.19 4.84 8.89
C MET A 178 0.56 4.50 7.43
N LEU A 179 0.95 5.49 6.63
CA LEU A 179 1.38 5.23 5.25
C LEU A 179 2.73 4.50 5.18
N GLY A 180 3.62 4.70 6.14
CA GLY A 180 4.84 3.90 6.30
C GLY A 180 4.55 2.42 6.53
N LEU A 181 3.58 2.11 7.40
CA LEU A 181 3.09 0.73 7.62
C LEU A 181 2.49 0.13 6.35
N VAL A 182 1.71 0.90 5.59
CA VAL A 182 1.18 0.47 4.29
C VAL A 182 2.31 0.20 3.28
N ALA A 183 3.36 1.02 3.26
CA ALA A 183 4.53 0.81 2.42
C ALA A 183 5.37 -0.41 2.80
N ALA A 184 5.28 -0.89 4.05
CA ALA A 184 5.85 -2.17 4.44
C ALA A 184 5.22 -3.36 3.66
N LEU A 185 3.97 -3.23 3.21
CA LEU A 185 3.34 -4.24 2.34
C LEU A 185 3.98 -4.25 0.95
N TYR A 186 4.34 -3.08 0.43
CA TYR A 186 5.03 -2.97 -0.86
C TYR A 186 6.39 -3.69 -0.81
N ILE A 187 7.22 -3.44 0.21
CA ILE A 187 8.56 -4.05 0.25
C ILE A 187 8.48 -5.57 0.36
N VAL A 188 7.56 -6.12 1.17
CA VAL A 188 7.32 -7.57 1.26
C VAL A 188 6.85 -8.13 -0.08
N GLN A 189 5.85 -7.50 -0.71
CA GLN A 189 5.39 -7.90 -2.05
C GLN A 189 6.52 -7.89 -3.08
N SER A 190 7.40 -6.89 -3.02
CA SER A 190 8.49 -6.70 -3.97
C SER A 190 9.62 -7.72 -3.76
N VAL A 191 9.98 -8.03 -2.51
CA VAL A 191 10.98 -9.05 -2.16
C VAL A 191 10.48 -10.45 -2.53
N LEU A 192 9.24 -10.81 -2.17
CA LEU A 192 8.65 -12.11 -2.50
C LEU A 192 8.45 -12.34 -4.00
N ARG A 193 8.70 -11.32 -4.82
CA ARG A 193 8.77 -11.48 -6.26
C ARG A 193 9.88 -12.43 -6.70
N LEU A 194 10.99 -12.49 -5.98
CA LEU A 194 12.07 -13.46 -6.21
C LEU A 194 11.54 -14.89 -6.13
N ASN A 195 10.86 -15.22 -5.04
CA ASN A 195 10.20 -16.52 -4.84
C ASN A 195 9.19 -16.83 -5.96
N GLY A 196 8.42 -15.84 -6.41
CA GLY A 196 7.47 -16.01 -7.51
C GLY A 196 8.10 -16.18 -8.90
N GLU A 197 9.34 -15.72 -9.11
CA GLU A 197 10.10 -16.01 -10.33
C GLU A 197 10.70 -17.42 -10.27
N GLU A 198 11.25 -17.82 -9.13
CA GLU A 198 11.78 -19.19 -8.91
C GLU A 198 10.69 -20.26 -9.00
N GLY A 199 9.61 -20.12 -8.23
CA GLY A 199 8.53 -21.11 -8.18
C GLY A 199 7.74 -21.27 -9.49
N SER A 200 7.99 -20.40 -10.47
CA SER A 200 7.39 -20.45 -11.80
C SER A 200 8.35 -20.92 -12.89
N GLY A 201 9.57 -21.32 -12.53
CA GLY A 201 10.63 -21.72 -13.48
C GLY A 201 11.21 -20.57 -14.30
N ARG A 202 10.75 -19.32 -14.14
CA ARG A 202 11.24 -18.16 -14.93
C ARG A 202 12.66 -17.72 -14.56
N ALA A 203 13.13 -18.08 -13.37
CA ALA A 203 14.50 -17.82 -12.95
C ALA A 203 15.52 -18.72 -13.69
N GLU A 204 15.16 -19.95 -14.04
CA GLU A 204 16.08 -20.94 -14.60
C GLU A 204 16.70 -20.51 -15.94
N PRO A 205 15.95 -20.01 -16.94
CA PRO A 205 16.54 -19.56 -18.20
C PRO A 205 17.49 -18.36 -18.03
N VAL A 206 17.24 -17.52 -17.03
CA VAL A 206 18.07 -16.34 -16.74
C VAL A 206 19.38 -16.76 -16.06
N LEU A 207 19.30 -17.69 -15.11
CA LEU A 207 20.45 -18.21 -14.37
C LEU A 207 21.27 -19.23 -15.17
N ALA A 208 20.70 -19.83 -16.21
CA ALA A 208 21.44 -20.63 -17.19
C ALA A 208 22.36 -19.78 -18.08
N GLY A 209 22.06 -18.47 -18.21
CA GLY A 209 22.94 -17.51 -18.86
C GLY A 209 24.10 -17.07 -17.98
N ALA A 210 24.90 -16.11 -18.47
CA ALA A 210 26.04 -15.55 -17.73
C ALA A 210 25.63 -14.58 -16.60
N VAL A 211 24.64 -14.94 -15.76
CA VAL A 211 24.12 -14.15 -14.64
C VAL A 211 24.23 -14.94 -13.34
N GLY A 212 25.09 -14.49 -12.42
CA GLY A 212 25.16 -15.07 -11.09
C GLY A 212 23.91 -14.81 -10.24
N ARG A 213 23.62 -15.74 -9.31
CA ARG A 213 22.46 -15.70 -8.40
C ARG A 213 22.37 -14.39 -7.60
N LEU A 214 23.50 -13.94 -7.05
CA LEU A 214 23.57 -12.69 -6.28
C LEU A 214 23.26 -11.46 -7.14
N ARG A 215 23.78 -11.41 -8.38
CA ARG A 215 23.52 -10.29 -9.29
C ARG A 215 22.05 -10.23 -9.72
N TRP A 216 21.43 -11.40 -9.90
CA TRP A 216 20.00 -11.49 -10.17
C TRP A 216 19.17 -11.02 -8.96
N ALA A 217 19.46 -11.54 -7.77
CA ALA A 217 18.77 -11.17 -6.54
C ALA A 217 18.91 -9.68 -6.23
N ALA A 218 20.14 -9.15 -6.28
CA ALA A 218 20.44 -7.74 -6.08
C ALA A 218 19.66 -6.81 -7.02
N GLY A 219 19.43 -7.23 -8.27
CA GLY A 219 18.60 -6.48 -9.21
C GLY A 219 17.15 -6.29 -8.74
N HIS A 220 16.56 -7.32 -8.14
CA HIS A 220 15.22 -7.26 -7.57
C HIS A 220 15.19 -6.51 -6.23
N LEU A 221 16.18 -6.74 -5.37
CA LEU A 221 16.27 -6.07 -4.07
C LEU A 221 16.50 -4.56 -4.22
N LEU A 222 17.32 -4.14 -5.19
CA LEU A 222 17.53 -2.71 -5.46
C LEU A 222 16.22 -1.99 -5.77
N ILE A 223 15.27 -2.64 -6.43
CA ILE A 223 13.96 -2.05 -6.74
C ILE A 223 13.00 -2.18 -5.55
N ALA A 224 13.10 -3.23 -4.73
CA ALA A 224 12.34 -3.34 -3.50
C ALA A 224 12.71 -2.24 -2.50
N PHE A 225 14.00 -2.12 -2.17
CA PHE A 225 14.50 -1.12 -1.23
C PHE A 225 14.48 0.29 -1.84
N GLY A 226 15.02 0.48 -3.05
CA GLY A 226 15.00 1.78 -3.73
C GLY A 226 13.58 2.25 -4.10
N GLY A 227 12.69 1.32 -4.45
CA GLY A 227 11.27 1.64 -4.67
C GLY A 227 10.58 2.12 -3.40
N SER A 228 10.91 1.55 -2.23
CA SER A 228 10.35 2.05 -0.96
C SER A 228 10.75 3.50 -0.67
N VAL A 229 11.99 3.89 -1.02
CA VAL A 229 12.45 5.28 -0.96
C VAL A 229 11.61 6.18 -1.87
N LEU A 230 11.43 5.78 -3.13
CA LEU A 230 10.61 6.52 -4.08
C LEU A 230 9.16 6.66 -3.59
N LEU A 231 8.58 5.59 -3.04
CA LEU A 231 7.23 5.60 -2.48
C LEU A 231 7.10 6.59 -1.31
N MET A 232 8.07 6.61 -0.38
CA MET A 232 8.05 7.56 0.75
C MET A 232 8.31 8.99 0.32
N LEU A 233 9.15 9.22 -0.70
CA LEU A 233 9.30 10.54 -1.32
C LEU A 233 7.99 11.01 -1.93
N LEU A 234 7.33 10.17 -2.74
CA LEU A 234 6.03 10.49 -3.34
C LEU A 234 4.96 10.71 -2.26
N THR A 235 4.98 9.95 -1.17
CA THR A 235 4.07 10.15 -0.04
C THR A 235 4.27 11.52 0.60
N GLY A 236 5.52 11.90 0.89
CA GLY A 236 5.84 13.22 1.46
C GLY A 236 5.52 14.37 0.52
N LEU A 237 5.74 14.21 -0.79
CA LEU A 237 5.30 15.18 -1.80
C LEU A 237 3.77 15.29 -1.86
N GLY A 238 3.06 14.17 -1.71
CA GLY A 238 1.60 14.14 -1.62
C GLY A 238 1.11 14.92 -0.41
N PHE A 239 1.65 14.63 0.78
CA PHE A 239 1.34 15.41 2.00
C PHE A 239 1.66 16.88 1.82
N ALA A 240 2.81 17.23 1.25
CA ALA A 240 3.18 18.62 1.01
C ALA A 240 2.19 19.33 0.08
N ALA A 241 1.75 18.67 -0.98
CA ALA A 241 0.76 19.21 -1.90
C ALA A 241 -0.64 19.35 -1.26
N GLY A 242 -1.04 18.41 -0.40
CA GLY A 242 -2.33 18.44 0.30
C GLY A 242 -2.37 19.42 1.48
N TYR A 243 -1.30 19.46 2.28
CA TYR A 243 -1.19 20.30 3.48
C TYR A 243 -0.77 21.74 3.15
N GLY A 244 0.00 21.93 2.07
CA GLY A 244 0.42 23.25 1.56
C GLY A 244 1.50 23.95 2.39
N LYS A 245 2.11 23.28 3.38
CA LYS A 245 3.13 23.84 4.27
C LYS A 245 4.25 22.85 4.55
N ASP A 246 5.41 23.38 4.92
CA ASP A 246 6.57 22.64 5.42
C ASP A 246 6.96 21.37 4.63
N PRO A 247 7.14 21.47 3.30
CA PRO A 247 7.42 20.30 2.45
C PRO A 247 8.66 19.52 2.91
N GLY A 248 9.70 20.22 3.38
CA GLY A 248 10.92 19.59 3.89
C GLY A 248 10.68 18.73 5.12
N VAL A 249 9.82 19.19 6.04
CA VAL A 249 9.49 18.47 7.28
C VAL A 249 8.63 17.24 6.95
N LEU A 250 7.66 17.38 6.05
CA LEU A 250 6.80 16.27 5.61
C LEU A 250 7.57 15.19 4.85
N LEU A 251 8.52 15.60 3.99
CA LEU A 251 9.45 14.67 3.34
C LEU A 251 10.31 13.94 4.38
N ALA A 252 10.86 14.66 5.35
CA ALA A 252 11.65 14.05 6.42
C ALA A 252 10.81 13.06 7.25
N ALA A 253 9.57 13.41 7.60
CA ALA A 253 8.64 12.55 8.34
C ALA A 253 8.33 11.25 7.61
N CYS A 254 8.15 11.30 6.28
CA CYS A 254 7.95 10.11 5.46
C CYS A 254 9.23 9.28 5.29
N LEU A 255 10.37 9.93 5.07
CA LEU A 255 11.65 9.24 4.91
C LEU A 255 12.14 8.56 6.19
N VAL A 256 11.79 9.11 7.36
CA VAL A 256 12.08 8.49 8.66
C VAL A 256 11.43 7.11 8.82
N GLN A 257 10.41 6.78 8.03
CA GLN A 257 9.76 5.47 8.05
C GLN A 257 10.61 4.36 7.39
N LEU A 258 11.61 4.73 6.58
CA LEU A 258 12.38 3.78 5.77
C LEU A 258 13.13 2.71 6.58
N PRO A 259 13.81 3.01 7.70
CA PRO A 259 14.51 1.99 8.47
C PRO A 259 13.58 0.86 8.94
N ALA A 260 12.38 1.21 9.42
CA ALA A 260 11.39 0.21 9.82
C ALA A 260 10.90 -0.62 8.63
N ILE A 261 10.60 0.02 7.48
CA ILE A 261 10.21 -0.65 6.24
C ILE A 261 11.31 -1.63 5.81
N TRP A 262 12.57 -1.21 5.86
CA TRP A 262 13.72 -2.02 5.46
C TRP A 262 13.97 -3.21 6.40
N VAL A 263 13.69 -3.10 7.70
CA VAL A 263 13.75 -4.26 8.61
C VAL A 263 12.73 -5.32 8.17
N ILE A 264 11.49 -4.93 7.86
CA ILE A 264 10.47 -5.87 7.35
C ILE A 264 10.90 -6.48 6.01
N GLY A 265 11.47 -5.67 5.11
CA GLY A 265 12.07 -6.14 3.87
C GLY A 265 13.21 -7.14 4.10
N GLY A 266 14.11 -6.85 5.04
CA GLY A 266 15.22 -7.72 5.43
C GLY A 266 14.74 -9.05 5.99
N ILE A 267 13.72 -9.06 6.85
CA ILE A 267 13.10 -10.30 7.33
C ILE A 267 12.54 -11.11 6.15
N ALA A 268 11.90 -10.46 5.18
CA ALA A 268 11.41 -11.15 3.99
C ALA A 268 12.55 -11.73 3.13
N VAL A 269 13.69 -11.05 3.04
CA VAL A 269 14.90 -11.54 2.35
C VAL A 269 15.48 -12.74 3.09
N LEU A 270 15.65 -12.65 4.41
CA LEU A 270 16.17 -13.74 5.25
C LEU A 270 15.28 -14.99 5.15
N LEU A 271 13.96 -14.82 5.27
CA LEU A 271 13.01 -15.93 5.12
C LEU A 271 13.09 -16.56 3.73
N HIS A 272 13.25 -15.74 2.69
CA HIS A 272 13.43 -16.24 1.33
C HIS A 272 14.75 -17.00 1.15
N GLY A 273 15.86 -16.53 1.75
CA GLY A 273 17.18 -17.16 1.67
C GLY A 273 17.29 -18.47 2.47
N VAL A 274 16.79 -18.49 3.71
CA VAL A 274 16.91 -19.64 4.62
C VAL A 274 15.84 -20.69 4.35
N LEU A 275 14.59 -20.27 4.08
CA LEU A 275 13.45 -21.17 3.89
C LEU A 275 12.58 -20.72 2.70
N PRO A 276 13.01 -20.96 1.44
CA PRO A 276 12.30 -20.48 0.25
C PRO A 276 10.82 -20.90 0.20
N ARG A 277 10.49 -22.10 0.70
CA ARG A 277 9.10 -22.59 0.79
C ARG A 277 8.25 -21.84 1.83
N GLY A 278 8.89 -21.30 2.86
CA GLY A 278 8.27 -20.51 3.93
C GLY A 278 8.36 -18.99 3.70
N ALA A 279 8.89 -18.52 2.57
CA ALA A 279 9.05 -17.09 2.29
C ALA A 279 7.73 -16.30 2.43
N SER A 280 6.59 -16.94 2.12
CA SER A 280 5.25 -16.36 2.29
C SER A 280 4.92 -15.98 3.74
N ALA A 281 5.60 -16.56 4.74
CA ALA A 281 5.49 -16.18 6.15
C ALA A 281 5.86 -14.71 6.42
N ALA A 282 6.59 -14.06 5.52
CA ALA A 282 6.85 -12.62 5.59
C ALA A 282 5.57 -11.78 5.61
N TRP A 283 4.47 -12.27 5.00
CA TRP A 283 3.15 -11.62 5.12
C TRP A 283 2.59 -11.69 6.54
N GLY A 284 2.88 -12.77 7.28
CA GLY A 284 2.53 -12.88 8.69
C GLY A 284 3.25 -11.83 9.53
N VAL A 285 4.54 -11.59 9.26
CA VAL A 285 5.33 -10.55 9.92
C VAL A 285 4.78 -9.15 9.61
N ALA A 286 4.53 -8.83 8.34
CA ALA A 286 3.95 -7.54 7.96
C ALA A 286 2.55 -7.34 8.55
N GLY A 287 1.71 -8.39 8.54
CA GLY A 287 0.38 -8.37 9.15
C GLY A 287 0.44 -8.17 10.66
N ALA A 288 1.35 -8.84 11.36
CA ALA A 288 1.56 -8.66 12.79
C ALA A 288 1.98 -7.22 13.12
N VAL A 289 2.93 -6.66 12.36
CA VAL A 289 3.40 -5.27 12.55
C VAL A 289 2.30 -4.25 12.27
N LEU A 290 1.46 -4.47 11.25
CA LEU A 290 0.27 -3.65 10.99
C LEU A 290 -0.73 -3.71 12.15
N LEU A 291 -1.04 -4.91 12.65
CA LEU A 291 -1.95 -5.10 13.77
C LEU A 291 -1.41 -4.44 15.04
N LEU A 292 -0.12 -4.60 15.33
CA LEU A 292 0.53 -3.94 16.46
C LEU A 292 0.51 -2.42 16.31
N GLY A 293 0.70 -1.89 15.11
CA GLY A 293 0.68 -0.45 14.85
C GLY A 293 -0.70 0.19 14.99
N TRP A 294 -1.76 -0.45 14.47
CA TRP A 294 -3.10 0.15 14.41
C TRP A 294 -4.01 -0.28 15.57
N VAL A 295 -3.96 -1.57 15.91
CA VAL A 295 -4.88 -2.17 16.88
C VAL A 295 -4.24 -2.25 18.28
N GLY A 296 -2.92 -2.45 18.34
CA GLY A 296 -2.18 -2.57 19.59
C GLY A 296 -2.44 -1.43 20.59
N PRO A 297 -2.29 -0.15 20.20
CA PRO A 297 -2.60 0.98 21.08
C PRO A 297 -4.08 1.03 21.49
N ALA A 298 -5.00 0.71 20.59
CA ALA A 298 -6.44 0.71 20.87
C ALA A 298 -6.83 -0.37 21.91
N LEU A 299 -6.16 -1.51 21.88
CA LEU A 299 -6.33 -2.60 22.86
C LEU A 299 -5.51 -2.41 24.14
N LYS A 300 -4.76 -1.31 24.27
CA LYS A 300 -3.82 -1.06 25.38
C LYS A 300 -2.85 -2.24 25.60
N ALA A 301 -2.32 -2.79 24.50
CA ALA A 301 -1.40 -3.92 24.53
C ALA A 301 -0.13 -3.61 25.37
N PRO A 302 0.51 -4.62 25.98
CA PRO A 302 1.73 -4.43 26.75
C PRO A 302 2.83 -3.77 25.91
N ARG A 303 3.63 -2.88 26.52
CA ARG A 303 4.72 -2.17 25.82
C ARG A 303 5.70 -3.13 25.17
N ALA A 304 6.07 -4.21 25.86
CA ALA A 304 6.94 -5.24 25.31
C ALA A 304 6.43 -5.82 23.97
N LEU A 305 5.11 -5.90 23.78
CA LEU A 305 4.50 -6.38 22.54
C LEU A 305 4.51 -5.31 21.45
N LEU A 306 4.30 -4.03 21.80
CA LEU A 306 4.38 -2.90 20.88
C LEU A 306 5.83 -2.65 20.40
N ASP A 307 6.80 -2.81 21.30
CA ASP A 307 8.22 -2.60 21.06
C ASP A 307 8.83 -3.67 20.13
N LEU A 308 8.11 -4.78 19.85
CA LEU A 308 8.50 -5.71 18.78
C LEU A 308 8.35 -5.09 17.39
N SER A 309 7.49 -4.09 17.23
CA SER A 309 7.32 -3.40 15.96
C SER A 309 8.52 -2.49 15.69
N PRO A 310 9.21 -2.60 14.54
CA PRO A 310 10.26 -1.66 14.16
C PRO A 310 9.77 -0.20 14.11
N PHE A 311 8.47 0.00 13.83
CA PHE A 311 7.85 1.32 13.79
C PHE A 311 7.71 1.98 15.16
N ALA A 312 7.73 1.21 16.26
CA ALA A 312 7.64 1.76 17.61
C ALA A 312 8.89 2.57 18.00
N HIS A 313 10.04 2.28 17.37
CA HIS A 313 11.34 2.89 17.65
C HIS A 313 11.63 4.13 16.79
N LEU A 314 10.73 4.49 15.89
CA LEU A 314 10.91 5.63 15.00
C LEU A 314 10.58 6.96 15.71
N PRO A 315 11.31 8.05 15.40
CA PRO A 315 10.93 9.38 15.87
C PRO A 315 9.59 9.77 15.26
N LYS A 316 8.73 10.36 16.09
CA LYS A 316 7.41 10.86 15.67
C LYS A 316 7.59 12.23 15.02
N LEU A 317 7.81 12.27 13.72
CA LEU A 317 7.90 13.51 12.96
C LEU A 317 6.61 13.76 12.19
N PRO A 318 6.18 15.02 12.00
CA PRO A 318 6.69 16.25 12.65
C PRO A 318 6.45 16.32 14.17
N GLY A 319 7.12 17.26 14.85
CA GLY A 319 6.89 17.60 16.27
C GLY A 319 7.73 16.85 17.31
N GLY A 320 8.24 15.65 17.00
CA GLY A 320 9.07 14.86 17.92
C GLY A 320 10.59 15.07 17.76
N PRO A 321 11.38 14.93 18.84
CA PRO A 321 12.83 14.97 18.77
C PRO A 321 13.41 13.81 17.94
N VAL A 322 14.35 14.13 17.06
CA VAL A 322 15.06 13.13 16.26
C VAL A 322 16.14 12.47 17.11
N HIS A 323 15.98 11.17 17.31
CA HIS A 323 16.98 10.33 17.94
C HIS A 323 17.65 9.48 16.86
N TRP A 324 18.93 9.74 16.59
CA TRP A 324 19.71 9.00 15.59
C TRP A 324 20.01 7.55 15.93
N PRO A 325 20.29 7.15 17.20
CA PRO A 325 20.67 5.78 17.49
C PRO A 325 19.63 4.72 17.08
N PRO A 326 18.32 4.86 17.36
CA PRO A 326 17.31 3.90 16.89
C PRO A 326 17.26 3.78 15.36
N LEU A 327 17.39 4.90 14.64
CA LEU A 327 17.39 4.90 13.17
C LEU A 327 18.58 4.11 12.62
N LEU A 328 19.78 4.34 13.17
CA LEU A 328 21.01 3.65 12.76
C LEU A 328 20.98 2.16 13.13
N LEU A 329 20.41 1.80 14.28
CA LEU A 329 20.24 0.41 14.68
C LEU A 329 19.27 -0.34 13.77
N LEU A 330 18.14 0.28 13.41
CA LEU A 330 17.18 -0.32 12.48
C LEU A 330 17.74 -0.48 11.07
N THR A 331 18.46 0.53 10.55
CA THR A 331 19.11 0.40 9.23
C THR A 331 20.23 -0.65 9.25
N GLY A 332 21.03 -0.70 10.33
CA GLY A 332 22.05 -1.72 10.53
C GLY A 332 21.45 -3.13 10.62
N LEU A 333 20.35 -3.29 11.36
CA LEU A 333 19.61 -4.55 11.45
C LEU A 333 19.06 -4.97 10.09
N ALA A 334 18.46 -4.04 9.34
CA ALA A 334 17.98 -4.32 8.00
C ALA A 334 19.11 -4.79 7.06
N ALA A 335 20.28 -4.13 7.11
CA ALA A 335 21.44 -4.53 6.34
C ALA A 335 21.95 -5.93 6.73
N LEU A 336 22.01 -6.23 8.03
CA LEU A 336 22.39 -7.55 8.54
C LEU A 336 21.42 -8.64 8.08
N LEU A 337 20.11 -8.39 8.17
CA LEU A 337 19.08 -9.33 7.71
C LEU A 337 19.13 -9.60 6.20
N VAL A 338 19.56 -8.63 5.40
CA VAL A 338 19.74 -8.80 3.94
C VAL A 338 21.05 -9.52 3.61
N ALA A 339 22.07 -9.38 4.45
CA ALA A 339 23.39 -9.97 4.23
C ALA A 339 23.50 -11.43 4.73
N ALA A 340 22.67 -11.82 5.71
CA ALA A 340 22.59 -13.17 6.28
C ALA A 340 21.85 -14.14 5.36
#